data_AF-A0A8E1W376-F1
#
_entry.id   AF-A0A8E1W376-F1
#
_cell.length_a   1.000
_cell.length_b   1.000
_cell.length_c   1.000
_cell.angle_alpha   90.00
_cell.angle_beta   90.00
_cell.angle_gamma   90.00
#
_symmetry.space_group_name_H-M   'P 1'
#
loop_
_entity.id
_entity.type
_entity.pdbx_description
1 polymer ?
#
loop_
_entity_poly.entity_id
_entity_poly.type
_entity_poly.pdbx_seq_one_letter_code
_entity_poly.pdbx_strand_id
1 'polypeptide(L)'
;MVGSYGKAGGYKFTEDEVDSVIGQWKDLLTDLHKDRQHAETIASVTPPADEVASHTFVERGANPSGKSLLTEHESMVTYTQNFIDALIAAKKKITITELHNAEAMKKQTQSGL
;
A
#
# COMPACT_ATOMS: atom_id res chain seq x y z
N MET A 1 23.98 -11.30 0.23
CA MET A 1 23.31 -12.61 0.06
C MET A 1 22.16 -12.66 1.05
N VAL A 2 20.96 -12.21 0.65
CA VAL A 2 19.76 -12.27 1.49
C VAL A 2 19.04 -13.59 1.18
N GLY A 3 18.62 -14.26 2.24
CA GLY A 3 18.34 -15.69 2.30
C GLY A 3 17.24 -16.20 1.37
N SER A 4 17.46 -17.46 0.98
CA SER A 4 16.51 -18.38 0.38
C SER A 4 15.14 -18.28 1.05
N TYR A 5 14.17 -17.70 0.34
CA TYR A 5 12.77 -17.82 0.72
C TYR A 5 12.37 -19.28 0.63
N GLY A 6 11.81 -19.79 1.73
CA GLY A 6 11.38 -21.17 1.87
C GLY A 6 10.57 -21.66 0.67
N LYS A 7 10.79 -22.95 0.36
CA LYS A 7 10.02 -23.79 -0.56
C LYS A 7 8.62 -23.21 -0.82
N ALA A 8 8.43 -22.61 -2.00
CA ALA A 8 7.17 -21.98 -2.40
C ALA A 8 6.01 -22.96 -2.20
N GLY A 9 5.17 -22.71 -1.20
CA GLY A 9 3.90 -23.42 -1.03
C GLY A 9 3.04 -23.18 -2.27
N GLY A 10 2.48 -24.25 -2.84
CA GLY A 10 1.98 -24.35 -4.21
C GLY A 10 0.71 -23.57 -4.57
N TYR A 11 0.41 -22.46 -3.90
CA TYR A 11 -0.63 -21.54 -4.36
C TYR A 11 0.00 -20.50 -5.29
N LYS A 12 -0.35 -20.57 -6.57
CA LYS A 12 -0.05 -19.53 -7.56
C LYS A 12 -1.31 -18.72 -7.77
N PHE A 13 -1.23 -17.41 -7.57
CA PHE A 13 -2.29 -16.51 -8.01
C PHE A 13 -2.41 -16.56 -9.53
N THR A 14 -3.64 -16.65 -10.02
CA THR A 14 -3.97 -16.32 -11.41
C THR A 14 -3.81 -14.82 -11.64
N GLU A 15 -3.63 -14.39 -12.89
CA GLU A 15 -3.49 -12.97 -13.22
C GLU A 15 -4.69 -12.14 -12.73
N ASP A 16 -5.90 -12.68 -12.90
CA ASP A 16 -7.16 -12.06 -12.48
C ASP A 16 -7.23 -11.89 -10.94
N GLU A 17 -6.76 -12.87 -10.18
CA GLU A 17 -6.73 -12.76 -8.72
C GLU A 17 -5.71 -11.71 -8.26
N VAL A 18 -4.56 -11.57 -8.95
CA VAL A 18 -3.60 -10.49 -8.65
C VAL A 18 -4.21 -9.12 -8.92
N ASP A 19 -4.91 -8.95 -10.04
CA ASP A 19 -5.56 -7.69 -10.37
C ASP A 19 -6.69 -7.33 -9.39
N SER A 20 -7.48 -8.32 -8.97
CA SER A 20 -8.50 -8.13 -7.95
C SER A 20 -7.90 -7.68 -6.62
N VAL A 21 -6.80 -8.29 -6.19
CA VAL A 21 -6.11 -7.90 -4.95
C VAL A 21 -5.53 -6.50 -5.07
N ILE A 22 -4.87 -6.17 -6.20
CA ILE A 22 -4.38 -4.80 -6.45
C ILE A 22 -5.53 -3.78 -6.41
N GLY A 23 -6.70 -4.13 -6.94
CA GLY A 23 -7.91 -3.32 -6.86
C GLY A 23 -8.31 -3.01 -5.41
N GLN A 24 -8.43 -4.04 -4.58
CA GLN A 24 -8.78 -3.88 -3.16
C GLN A 24 -7.77 -2.99 -2.40
N TRP A 25 -6.49 -3.10 -2.70
CA TRP A 25 -5.48 -2.23 -2.09
C TRP A 25 -5.58 -0.78 -2.56
N LYS A 26 -5.94 -0.53 -3.82
CA LYS A 26 -6.19 0.83 -4.33
C LYS A 26 -7.44 1.46 -3.71
N ASP A 27 -8.47 0.66 -3.48
CA ASP A 27 -9.68 1.10 -2.77
C ASP A 27 -9.32 1.49 -1.32
N LEU A 28 -8.58 0.63 -0.62
CA LEU A 28 -8.05 0.93 0.70
C LEU A 28 -7.20 2.21 0.72
N LEU A 29 -6.30 2.39 -0.27
CA LEU A 29 -5.48 3.61 -0.36
C LEU A 29 -6.35 4.86 -0.50
N THR A 30 -7.42 4.77 -1.28
CA THR A 30 -8.38 5.87 -1.45
C THR A 30 -9.06 6.23 -0.13
N ASP A 31 -9.46 5.23 0.65
CA ASP A 31 -10.07 5.46 1.96
C ASP A 31 -9.07 6.00 2.98
N LEU A 32 -7.84 5.46 3.01
CA LEU A 32 -6.76 5.99 3.85
C LEU A 32 -6.43 7.46 3.55
N HIS A 33 -6.53 7.89 2.30
CA HIS A 33 -6.37 9.30 1.96
C HIS A 33 -7.47 10.19 2.55
N LYS A 34 -8.72 9.72 2.58
CA LYS A 34 -9.83 10.44 3.24
C LYS A 34 -9.62 10.49 4.75
N ASP A 35 -9.26 9.36 5.35
CA ASP A 35 -9.01 9.30 6.79
C ASP A 35 -7.84 10.21 7.20
N ARG A 36 -6.79 10.29 6.36
CA ARG A 36 -5.69 11.25 6.57
C ARG A 36 -6.16 12.70 6.57
N GLN A 37 -7.10 13.08 5.70
CA GLN A 37 -7.68 14.42 5.69
C GLN A 37 -8.48 14.72 6.97
N HIS A 38 -9.19 13.72 7.50
CA HIS A 38 -9.84 13.82 8.80
C HIS A 38 -8.83 13.98 9.93
N ALA A 39 -7.75 13.20 9.92
CA ALA A 39 -6.67 13.31 10.89
C ALA A 39 -5.99 14.69 10.87
N GLU A 40 -5.80 15.29 9.68
CA GLU A 40 -5.27 16.66 9.53
C GLU A 40 -6.17 17.70 10.20
N THR A 41 -7.49 17.54 10.08
CA THR A 41 -8.48 18.39 10.76
C THR A 41 -8.38 18.25 12.28
N ILE A 42 -8.21 17.02 12.79
CA ILE A 42 -8.09 16.75 14.23
C ILE A 42 -6.76 17.28 14.80
N ALA A 43 -5.68 17.24 14.02
CA ALA A 43 -4.36 17.70 14.42
C ALA A 43 -4.22 19.22 14.59
N SER A 44 -5.22 19.98 14.14
CA SER A 44 -5.18 21.44 14.02
C SER A 44 -6.39 22.13 14.65
N VAL A 45 -7.01 21.51 15.66
CA VAL A 45 -8.17 22.11 16.34
C VAL A 45 -7.78 23.37 17.10
N THR A 46 -8.75 24.29 17.20
CA THR A 46 -8.60 25.56 17.92
C THR A 46 -9.33 25.53 19.27
N PRO A 47 -8.89 26.33 20.26
CA PRO A 47 -9.60 26.46 21.53
C PRO A 47 -11.04 26.96 21.32
N PRO A 48 -12.04 26.37 21.98
CA PRO A 48 -13.44 26.79 21.84
C PRO A 48 -13.75 28.13 22.53
N ALA A 49 -12.90 28.58 23.47
CA ALA A 49 -13.01 29.85 24.18
C ALA A 49 -11.63 30.40 24.53
N ASP A 50 -11.56 31.71 24.78
CA ASP A 50 -10.33 32.38 25.22
C ASP A 50 -10.17 32.29 26.74
N GLU A 51 -9.88 31.07 27.22
CA GLU A 51 -9.63 30.78 28.62
C GLU A 51 -8.57 29.68 28.78
N VAL A 52 -7.90 29.65 29.94
CA VAL A 52 -6.69 28.84 30.17
C VAL A 52 -6.91 27.34 29.95
N ALA A 53 -8.05 26.78 30.35
CA ALA A 53 -8.35 25.36 30.20
C ALA A 53 -8.53 24.95 28.73
N SER A 54 -9.20 25.76 27.93
CA SER A 54 -9.41 25.56 26.49
C SER A 54 -8.08 25.55 25.73
N HIS A 55 -7.22 26.54 26.01
CA HIS A 55 -5.86 26.59 25.45
C HIS A 55 -5.05 25.37 25.90
N THR A 56 -5.05 25.07 27.21
CA THR A 56 -4.29 23.93 27.76
C THR A 56 -4.74 22.60 27.17
N PHE A 57 -6.05 22.38 27.03
CA PHE A 57 -6.62 21.17 26.47
C PHE A 57 -6.19 20.97 25.01
N VAL A 58 -6.27 22.02 24.19
CA VAL A 58 -5.88 21.96 22.78
C VAL A 58 -4.38 21.77 22.63
N GLU A 59 -3.57 22.56 23.32
CA GLU A 59 -2.11 22.55 23.18
C GLU A 59 -1.45 21.28 23.72
N ARG A 60 -1.97 20.71 24.80
CA ARG A 60 -1.34 19.58 25.51
C ARG A 60 -2.07 18.25 25.32
N GLY A 61 -3.33 18.28 24.90
CA GLY A 61 -4.14 17.08 24.68
C GLY A 61 -4.46 16.90 23.21
N ALA A 62 -5.42 17.68 22.71
CA ALA A 62 -6.04 17.43 21.41
C ALA A 62 -5.05 17.50 20.24
N ASN A 63 -4.26 18.57 20.11
CA ASN A 63 -3.36 18.73 18.97
C ASN A 63 -2.17 17.75 19.00
N PRO A 64 -1.49 17.50 20.13
CA PRO A 64 -0.46 16.46 20.20
C PRO A 64 -1.00 15.07 19.80
N SER A 65 -2.15 14.67 20.33
CA SER A 65 -2.77 13.39 19.95
C SER A 65 -3.20 13.35 18.48
N GLY A 66 -3.78 14.44 17.97
CA GLY A 66 -4.15 14.56 16.56
C GLY A 66 -2.95 14.49 15.62
N LYS A 67 -1.81 15.07 16.01
CA LYS A 67 -0.54 14.94 15.26
C LYS A 67 -0.06 13.49 15.21
N SER A 68 -0.12 12.76 16.33
CA SER A 68 0.21 11.34 16.34
C SER A 68 -0.69 10.52 15.40
N LEU A 69 -2.00 10.78 15.41
CA LEU A 69 -2.96 10.17 14.51
C LEU A 69 -2.64 10.46 13.03
N LEU A 70 -2.33 11.73 12.71
CA LEU A 70 -1.94 12.13 11.36
C LEU A 70 -0.68 11.40 10.89
N THR A 71 0.37 11.34 11.73
CA THR A 71 1.60 10.62 11.42
C THR A 71 1.37 9.13 11.17
N GLU A 72 0.47 8.51 11.94
CA GLU A 72 0.07 7.12 11.71
C GLU A 72 -0.59 6.95 10.33
N HIS A 73 -1.53 7.83 9.98
CA HIS A 73 -2.22 7.77 8.69
C HIS A 73 -1.29 8.01 7.51
N GLU A 74 -0.33 8.94 7.63
CA GLU A 74 0.72 9.14 6.63
C GLU A 74 1.57 7.89 6.43
N SER A 75 1.89 7.19 7.52
CA SER A 75 2.64 5.93 7.47
C SER A 75 1.84 4.83 6.79
N MET A 76 0.54 4.72 7.06
CA MET A 76 -0.36 3.76 6.43
C MET A 76 -0.51 4.01 4.92
N VAL A 77 -0.73 5.27 4.51
CA VAL A 77 -0.78 5.67 3.10
C VAL A 77 0.52 5.29 2.39
N THR A 78 1.66 5.62 2.99
CA THR A 78 2.98 5.34 2.41
C THR A 78 3.22 3.84 2.27
N TYR A 79 2.91 3.07 3.31
CA TYR A 79 3.04 1.61 3.27
C TYR A 79 2.17 0.98 2.18
N THR A 80 0.89 1.35 2.14
CA THR A 80 -0.06 0.80 1.16
C THR A 80 0.36 1.14 -0.27
N GLN A 81 0.79 2.38 -0.55
CA GLN A 81 1.28 2.77 -1.87
C GLN A 81 2.50 1.92 -2.27
N ASN A 82 3.50 1.81 -1.40
CA ASN A 82 4.69 1.00 -1.66
C ASN A 82 4.34 -0.48 -1.90
N PHE A 83 3.34 -1.00 -1.20
CA PHE A 83 2.89 -2.37 -1.37
C PHE A 83 2.18 -2.59 -2.72
N ILE A 84 1.32 -1.66 -3.14
CA ILE A 84 0.70 -1.67 -4.48
C ILE A 84 1.78 -1.65 -5.57
N ASP A 85 2.79 -0.81 -5.44
CA ASP A 85 3.89 -0.72 -6.40
C ASP A 85 4.68 -2.04 -6.49
N ALA A 86 4.91 -2.70 -5.35
CA ALA A 86 5.54 -4.01 -5.30
C ALA A 86 4.70 -5.10 -5.97
N LEU A 87 3.37 -5.09 -5.77
CA LEU A 87 2.44 -6.02 -6.43
C LEU A 87 2.43 -5.82 -7.96
N ILE A 88 2.37 -4.58 -8.43
CA ILE A 88 2.41 -4.26 -9.86
C ILE A 88 3.75 -4.70 -10.48
N ALA A 89 4.87 -4.44 -9.80
CA ALA A 89 6.18 -4.87 -10.25
C ALA A 89 6.31 -6.40 -10.30
N ALA A 90 5.76 -7.11 -9.32
CA ALA A 90 5.72 -8.56 -9.30
C ALA A 90 4.87 -9.13 -10.45
N LYS A 91 3.67 -8.57 -10.69
CA LYS A 91 2.80 -8.94 -11.81
C LYS A 91 3.55 -8.83 -13.15
N LYS A 92 4.18 -7.68 -13.41
CA LYS A 92 4.94 -7.43 -14.64
C LYS A 92 6.06 -8.46 -14.86
N LYS A 93 6.76 -8.87 -13.80
CA LYS A 93 7.83 -9.90 -13.89
C LYS A 93 7.28 -11.28 -14.27
N ILE A 94 6.10 -11.64 -13.76
CA ILE A 94 5.42 -12.91 -14.11
C ILE A 94 5.08 -12.90 -15.61
N THR A 95 4.41 -11.85 -16.11
CA THR A 95 4.03 -11.73 -17.51
C THR A 95 5.23 -11.81 -18.47
N ILE A 96 6.35 -11.13 -18.14
CA ILE A 96 7.57 -11.19 -18.96
C ILE A 96 8.16 -12.60 -19.00
N THR A 97 8.16 -13.29 -17.86
CA THR A 97 8.69 -14.66 -17.74
C THR A 97 7.86 -15.64 -18.58
N GLU A 98 6.53 -15.51 -18.56
CA GLU A 98 5.62 -16.32 -19.36
C GLU A 98 5.81 -16.10 -20.86
N LEU A 99 5.98 -14.84 -21.30
CA LEU A 99 6.28 -14.51 -22.70
C LEU A 99 7.60 -15.14 -23.16
N HIS A 100 8.68 -15.02 -22.40
CA HIS A 100 9.97 -15.63 -22.73
C HIS A 100 9.87 -17.16 -22.83
N ASN A 101 9.13 -17.80 -21.93
CA ASN A 101 8.92 -19.24 -21.96
C ASN A 101 8.13 -19.67 -23.22
N ALA A 102 7.08 -18.92 -23.57
CA ALA A 102 6.30 -19.19 -24.79
C ALA A 102 7.15 -19.02 -26.06
N GLU A 103 8.01 -18.00 -26.12
CA GLU A 103 8.96 -17.81 -27.23
C GLU A 103 10.01 -18.92 -27.31
N ALA A 104 10.56 -19.35 -26.18
CA ALA A 104 11.50 -20.46 -26.13
C ALA A 104 10.86 -21.77 -26.63
N MET A 105 9.63 -22.06 -26.22
CA MET A 105 8.89 -23.23 -26.70
C MET A 105 8.59 -23.14 -28.21
N LYS A 106 8.21 -21.97 -28.73
CA LYS A 106 8.02 -21.77 -30.18
C LYS A 106 9.29 -22.02 -30.98
N LYS A 107 10.44 -21.49 -30.52
CA LYS A 107 11.74 -21.74 -31.16
C LYS A 107 12.12 -23.23 -31.12
N GLN A 108 11.91 -23.89 -29.99
CA GLN A 108 12.21 -25.31 -29.82
C GLN A 108 11.32 -26.19 -30.72
N THR A 109 10.06 -25.81 -30.92
CA THR A 109 9.13 -26.51 -31.83
C THR A 109 9.48 -26.29 -33.30
N GLN A 110 10.02 -25.12 -33.66
CA GLN A 110 10.47 -24.82 -35.03
C GLN A 110 11.82 -25.44 -35.40
N SER A 111 12.70 -25.71 -34.44
CA SER A 111 13.99 -26.39 -34.68
C SER A 111 13.91 -27.92 -34.65
N GLY A 112 12.73 -28.49 -34.37
CA GLY A 112 12.48 -29.94 -34.32
C GLY A 112 11.72 -30.51 -35.53
N LEU A 113 11.45 -29.69 -36.55
CA LEU A 113 10.93 -30.06 -37.88
C LEU A 113 12.03 -29.83 -38.92
#